data_AF-A0A645HLQ5-F1
#
_entry.id   AF-A0A645HLQ5-F1
#
_cell.length_a   1.000
_cell.length_b   1.000
_cell.length_c   1.000
_cell.angle_alpha   90.00
_cell.angle_beta   90.00
_cell.angle_gamma   90.00
#
_symmetry.space_group_name_H-M   'P 1'
#
loop_
_entity.id
_entity.type
_entity.pdbx_description
1 polymer ?
#
loop_
_entity_poly.entity_id
_entity_poly.type
_entity_poly.pdbx_seq_one_letter_code
_entity_poly.pdbx_strand_id
1 'polypeptide(L)' 'MGYGSCWLTSANYAAGEIEAYIKDKTGFQKEGFFMAALMSLGIPEENQKSPPKKDIDEICTFIK' A
#
# COMPACT_ATOMS: atom_id res chain seq x y z
N MET A 1 -3.58 15.65 10.31
CA MET A 1 -4.88 15.04 9.98
C MET A 1 -5.29 13.92 10.94
N GLY A 2 -4.37 13.19 11.59
CA GLY A 2 -4.72 12.20 12.62
C GLY A 2 -5.23 10.85 12.11
N TYR A 3 -5.03 10.54 10.82
CA TYR A 3 -5.41 9.28 10.19
C TYR A 3 -4.25 8.26 10.17
N GLY A 4 -4.59 7.01 9.93
CA GLY A 4 -3.68 5.89 9.70
C GLY A 4 -4.05 5.12 8.44
N SER A 5 -3.12 4.31 7.92
CA SER A 5 -3.39 3.46 6.76
C SER A 5 -2.54 2.20 6.70
N CYS A 6 -2.93 1.26 5.83
CA CYS A 6 -2.11 0.11 5.45
C CYS A 6 -1.82 0.16 3.94
N TRP A 7 -0.61 -0.22 3.54
CA TRP A 7 -0.21 -0.38 2.15
C TRP A 7 -0.48 -1.83 1.73
N LEU A 8 -1.34 -2.03 0.74
CA LEU A 8 -1.72 -3.35 0.24
C LEU A 8 -1.28 -3.56 -1.22
N THR A 9 -0.47 -4.59 -1.46
CA THR A 9 -0.15 -5.13 -2.80
C THR A 9 -0.59 -6.58 -2.96
N SER A 10 -1.14 -7.18 -1.90
CA SER A 10 -1.59 -8.58 -1.89
C SER A 10 -2.73 -8.84 -2.89
N ALA A 11 -3.51 -7.83 -3.24
CA ALA A 11 -4.59 -7.91 -4.21
C ALA A 11 -4.12 -7.83 -5.68
N ASN A 12 -2.81 -7.64 -5.92
CA ASN A 12 -2.32 -7.43 -7.29
C ASN A 12 -2.50 -8.64 -8.22
N TYR A 13 -2.77 -9.84 -7.68
CA TYR A 13 -3.17 -10.99 -8.50
C TYR A 13 -4.50 -10.75 -9.26
N ALA A 14 -5.33 -9.83 -8.79
CA ALA A 14 -6.60 -9.43 -9.39
C ALA A 14 -6.58 -7.96 -9.85
N ALA A 15 -5.40 -7.40 -10.14
CA ALA A 15 -5.27 -6.01 -10.53
C ALA A 15 -6.09 -5.67 -11.78
N GLY A 16 -6.09 -6.55 -12.79
CA GLY A 16 -6.83 -6.34 -14.04
C GLY A 16 -8.35 -6.29 -13.83
N GLU A 17 -8.89 -7.17 -12.98
CA GLU A 17 -10.31 -7.19 -12.63
C GLU A 17 -10.72 -5.93 -11.85
N ILE A 18 -9.87 -5.48 -10.91
CA ILE A 18 -10.11 -4.26 -10.13
C ILE A 18 -10.07 -3.02 -11.05
N GLU A 19 -9.08 -2.93 -11.94
CA GLU A 19 -8.97 -1.86 -12.92
C GLU A 19 -10.17 -1.82 -13.88
N ALA A 20 -10.59 -2.99 -14.39
CA ALA A 20 -11.77 -3.11 -15.23
C ALA A 20 -13.04 -2.66 -14.51
N TYR A 21 -13.20 -3.04 -13.24
CA TYR A 21 -14.32 -2.61 -12.41
C TYR A 21 -14.32 -1.09 -12.18
N ILE A 22 -13.17 -0.49 -11.84
CA ILE A 22 -13.03 0.96 -11.66
C ILE A 22 -13.37 1.70 -12.96
N LYS A 23 -12.89 1.21 -14.10
CA LYS A 23 -13.23 1.76 -15.42
C LYS A 23 -14.72 1.67 -15.70
N ASP A 24 -15.36 0.53 -15.44
CA ASP A 24 -16.82 0.36 -15.60
C ASP A 24 -17.62 1.34 -14.74
N LYS A 25 -17.21 1.56 -13.48
CA LYS A 25 -17.96 2.40 -12.54
C LYS A 25 -17.68 3.90 -12.63
N THR A 26 -16.49 4.29 -13.03
CA THR A 26 -16.04 5.70 -12.95
C THR A 26 -15.58 6.26 -14.29
N GLY A 27 -15.39 5.42 -15.31
CA GLY A 27 -14.77 5.80 -16.57
C GLY A 27 -13.26 6.08 -16.47
N PHE A 28 -12.64 5.87 -15.30
CA PHE A 28 -11.22 6.15 -15.12
C PHE A 28 -10.34 5.17 -15.91
N GLN A 29 -9.52 5.73 -16.79
CA GLN A 29 -8.44 5.04 -17.47
C GLN A 29 -7.34 6.07 -17.76
N LYS A 30 -6.09 5.70 -17.51
CA LYS A 30 -4.93 6.55 -17.81
C LYS A 30 -3.85 5.73 -18.49
N GLU A 31 -3.44 6.16 -19.67
CA GLU A 31 -2.42 5.47 -20.46
C GLU A 31 -1.07 5.45 -19.71
N GLY A 32 -0.41 4.29 -19.70
CA GLY A 32 0.84 4.05 -19.00
C GLY A 32 0.70 3.88 -17.47
N PHE A 33 -0.52 3.89 -16.92
CA PHE A 33 -0.77 3.68 -15.50
C PHE A 33 -1.40 2.30 -15.27
N PHE A 34 -1.09 1.72 -14.10
CA PHE A 34 -1.67 0.48 -13.59
C PHE A 34 -1.81 0.58 -12.06
N MET A 35 -2.61 -0.29 -11.46
CA MET A 35 -2.80 -0.40 -10.03
C MET A 35 -1.55 -1.01 -9.38
N ALA A 36 -0.70 -0.17 -8.79
CA ALA A 36 0.47 -0.63 -8.06
C ALA A 36 0.14 -1.13 -6.65
N ALA A 37 -0.79 -0.43 -5.98
CA ALA A 37 -1.17 -0.68 -4.60
C ALA A 37 -2.52 -0.07 -4.26
N LEU A 38 -3.12 -0.55 -3.17
CA LEU A 38 -4.28 0.02 -2.52
C LEU A 38 -3.90 0.52 -1.12
N MET A 39 -4.62 1.50 -0.61
CA MET A 39 -4.43 2.07 0.72
C MET A 39 -5.75 2.05 1.48
N SER A 40 -5.82 1.32 2.59
CA SER A 40 -6.96 1.40 3.51
C SER A 40 -6.76 2.59 4.44
N LEU A 41 -7.41 3.73 4.18
CA LEU A 41 -7.23 4.98 4.92
C LEU A 41 -8.40 5.22 5.90
N GLY A 42 -8.10 5.59 7.14
CA GLY A 42 -9.13 5.89 8.15
C GLY A 42 -8.55 6.41 9.47
N ILE A 43 -9.39 6.55 10.49
CA ILE A 43 -8.94 6.84 11.87
C ILE A 43 -8.50 5.49 12.47
N PRO A 44 -7.25 5.36 12.94
CA PRO A 44 -6.78 4.10 13.51
C PRO A 44 -7.40 3.88 14.88
N GLU A 45 -7.80 2.64 15.16
CA GLU A 45 -8.15 2.20 16.51
C GLU A 45 -6.93 2.27 17.44
N GLU A 46 -7.16 2.37 18.74
CA GLU A 46 -6.06 2.41 19.72
C GLU A 46 -5.32 1.07 19.82
N ASN A 47 -4.10 1.09 20.37
CA ASN A 47 -3.31 -0.10 20.71
C ASN A 47 -2.95 -1.03 19.53
N GLN A 48 -2.74 -0.47 18.34
CA GLN A 48 -2.24 -1.23 17.18
C GLN A 48 -0.87 -1.84 17.44
N LYS A 49 -0.62 -3.02 16.86
CA LYS A 49 0.64 -3.76 17.01
C LYS A 49 1.43 -3.76 15.71
N SER A 50 2.74 -3.74 15.83
CA SER A 50 3.69 -3.92 14.72
C SER A 50 4.69 -5.01 15.04
N PRO A 51 5.17 -5.78 14.05
CA PRO A 51 6.23 -6.76 14.28
C PRO A 51 7.55 -6.07 14.65
N PRO A 52 8.46 -6.77 15.33
CA PRO A 52 9.80 -6.27 15.61
C PRO A 52 10.54 -5.93 14.32
N LYS A 53 11.45 -4.96 14.40
CA LYS A 53 12.29 -4.51 13.29
C LYS A 53 13.71 -5.04 13.48
N LYS A 54 14.46 -5.19 12.39
CA LYS A 54 15.89 -5.49 12.43
C LYS A 54 16.65 -4.33 13.08
N ASP A 55 17.77 -4.65 13.73
CA ASP A 55 18.67 -3.65 14.27
C ASP A 55 19.35 -2.85 13.14
N ILE A 56 19.69 -1.59 13.41
CA ILE A 56 20.29 -0.68 12.41
C ILE A 56 21.60 -1.25 11.87
N ASP A 57 22.41 -1.85 12.75
CA ASP A 57 23.71 -2.43 12.40
C ASP A 57 23.57 -3.63 11.44
N GLU A 58 22.40 -4.28 11.38
CA GLU A 58 22.13 -5.35 10.40
C GLU A 58 21.81 -4.82 8.99
N ILE A 59 21.32 -3.59 8.89
CA ILE A 59 20.81 -3.01 7.63
C ILE A 59 21.67 -1.84 7.14
N CYS A 60 22.77 -1.53 7.81
CA CYS A 60 23.65 -0.42 7.46
C CYS A 60 25.13 -0.83 7.57
N THR A 61 25.97 -0.28 6.71
CA THR A 61 27.42 -0.44 6.77
C THR A 61 28.09 0.88 6.45
N PHE A 62 28.93 1.38 7.35
CA PHE A 62 29.72 2.60 7.15
C PHE A 62 31.15 2.24 6.75
N ILE A 63 31.54 2.67 5.55
CA ILE A 63 32.91 2.52 5.06
C ILE A 63 33.64 3.84 5.31
N LYS A 64 34.83 3.76 5.91
CA LYS A 64 35.73 4.89 6.11
C LYS A 64 36.73 4.99 4.98
#